data_AF-A0A3B8VGH3-F1
#
_entry.id   AF-A0A3B8VGH3-F1
#
_cell.length_a   1.000
_cell.length_b   1.000
_cell.length_c   1.000
_cell.angle_alpha   90.00
_cell.angle_beta   90.00
_cell.angle_gamma   90.00
#
_symmetry.space_group_name_H-M   'P 1'
#
loop_
_entity.id
_entity.type
_entity.pdbx_description
1 polymer ?
#
loop_
_entity_poly.entity_id
_entity_poly.type
_entity_poly.pdbx_seq_one_letter_code
_entity_poly.pdbx_strand_id
1 'polypeptide(L)'
;DSDIKIARKRVKDSYPDYDTLRTVYQITCDMLHLAVGSEQEESESIDLKNLASRCGFHINVVRSSLRVLNRLGVFDMVELSDPRVGIQFTIGREALQEIIIGYQNEAKATFTDNLVRLFLPEALNDVHFIDSDVVLSKMGLTYNSLIKGLEVLQSEGILTYKMHVDDPFIRLIEPRMSKLPVLKADAEQFRNIQLDKLEKVIGYAQTKSCRSYYIRKYFGEEHIPRKCGLCDRCVNEASSSNIPNRKNIKSVVDSIATNAVTLEYIIEKSELSDELVKMTLKWLSSQQKIIYNRTKKTFRLK
;
A
#
# COMPACT_ATOMS: atom_id res chain seq x y z
N ASP A 1 5.63 14.95 -0.64
CA ASP A 1 7.05 14.64 -0.93
C ASP A 1 7.59 13.39 -0.26
N SER A 2 7.33 13.17 1.04
CA SER A 2 7.76 11.93 1.74
C SER A 2 7.19 10.66 1.08
N ASP A 3 5.88 10.62 0.82
CA ASP A 3 5.21 9.44 0.23
C ASP A 3 5.76 9.08 -1.16
N ILE A 4 6.11 10.08 -1.97
CA ILE A 4 6.71 9.88 -3.29
C ILE A 4 8.10 9.26 -3.17
N LYS A 5 8.92 9.74 -2.22
CA LYS A 5 10.24 9.14 -1.96
C LYS A 5 10.11 7.69 -1.50
N ILE A 6 9.15 7.41 -0.62
CA ILE A 6 8.86 6.04 -0.15
C ILE A 6 8.41 5.15 -1.31
N ALA A 7 7.49 5.62 -2.16
CA ALA A 7 7.01 4.86 -3.31
C ALA A 7 8.14 4.55 -4.30
N ARG A 8 8.98 5.54 -4.64
CA ARG A 8 10.16 5.32 -5.50
C ARG A 8 11.14 4.33 -4.89
N LYS A 9 11.39 4.44 -3.58
CA LYS A 9 12.25 3.50 -2.86
C LYS A 9 11.71 2.07 -2.94
N ARG A 10 10.40 1.86 -2.70
CA ARG A 10 9.77 0.53 -2.81
C ARG A 10 9.97 -0.11 -4.18
N VAL A 11 9.83 0.66 -5.26
CA VAL A 11 10.09 0.16 -6.62
C VAL A 11 11.55 -0.24 -6.79
N LYS A 12 12.50 0.59 -6.34
CA LYS A 12 13.94 0.28 -6.43
C LYS A 12 14.33 -0.94 -5.59
N ASP A 13 13.76 -1.09 -4.41
CA ASP A 13 14.02 -2.23 -3.53
C ASP A 13 13.40 -3.52 -4.11
N SER A 14 12.25 -3.41 -4.79
CA SER A 14 11.56 -4.54 -5.44
C SER A 14 12.20 -4.95 -6.78
N TYR A 15 12.86 -4.01 -7.47
CA TYR A 15 13.56 -4.22 -8.74
C TYR A 15 14.97 -3.61 -8.64
N PRO A 16 15.92 -4.36 -8.06
CA PRO A 16 17.30 -3.93 -7.90
C PRO A 16 17.97 -3.61 -9.24
N ASP A 17 19.02 -2.77 -9.23
CA ASP A 17 19.76 -2.41 -10.45
C ASP A 17 20.79 -3.48 -10.81
N TYR A 18 21.37 -3.36 -12.00
CA TYR A 18 22.29 -4.36 -12.53
C TYR A 18 23.47 -4.65 -11.60
N ASP A 19 24.05 -3.62 -10.98
CA ASP A 19 25.18 -3.80 -10.06
C ASP A 19 24.78 -4.59 -8.81
N THR A 20 23.59 -4.32 -8.26
CA THR A 20 23.03 -5.11 -7.15
C THR A 20 22.82 -6.57 -7.55
N LEU A 21 22.21 -6.81 -8.71
CA LEU A 21 21.97 -8.16 -9.23
C LEU A 21 23.27 -8.92 -9.48
N ARG A 22 24.29 -8.25 -10.02
CA ARG A 22 25.62 -8.82 -10.26
C ARG A 22 26.28 -9.25 -8.94
N THR A 23 26.22 -8.42 -7.91
CA THR A 23 26.76 -8.77 -6.59
C THR A 23 26.04 -9.97 -6.00
N VAL A 24 24.69 -9.97 -6.01
CA VAL A 24 23.91 -11.10 -5.50
C VAL A 24 24.25 -12.39 -6.26
N TYR A 25 24.30 -12.35 -7.59
CA TYR A 25 24.71 -13.48 -8.41
C TYR A 25 26.07 -14.07 -8.01
N GLN A 26 27.09 -13.22 -7.89
CA GLN A 26 28.45 -13.66 -7.54
C GLN A 26 28.49 -14.31 -6.15
N ILE A 27 27.92 -13.66 -5.15
CA ILE A 27 27.94 -14.18 -3.77
C ILE A 27 27.08 -15.44 -3.65
N THR A 28 25.95 -15.55 -4.34
CA THR A 28 25.15 -16.78 -4.40
C THR A 28 25.96 -17.92 -5.00
N CYS A 29 26.63 -17.71 -6.15
CA CYS A 29 27.48 -18.74 -6.76
C CYS A 29 28.66 -19.15 -5.84
N ASP A 30 29.22 -18.22 -5.08
CA ASP A 30 30.28 -18.51 -4.11
C ASP A 30 29.76 -19.28 -2.89
N MET A 31 28.53 -19.02 -2.45
CA MET A 31 27.87 -19.77 -1.38
C MET A 31 27.52 -21.19 -1.80
N LEU A 32 27.20 -21.39 -3.08
CA LEU A 32 26.97 -22.71 -3.69
C LEU A 32 28.28 -23.42 -4.06
N HIS A 33 29.44 -22.84 -3.74
CA HIS A 33 30.76 -23.41 -4.03
C HIS A 33 31.02 -23.75 -5.52
N LEU A 34 30.36 -23.05 -6.44
CA LEU A 34 30.47 -23.31 -7.88
C LEU A 34 31.73 -22.66 -8.45
N ALA A 35 32.53 -23.38 -9.24
CA ALA A 35 33.68 -22.79 -9.96
C ALA A 35 33.23 -22.12 -11.26
N VAL A 36 33.99 -21.17 -11.81
CA VAL A 36 33.66 -20.61 -13.13
C VAL A 36 33.71 -21.74 -14.18
N GLY A 37 32.64 -21.86 -14.96
CA GLY A 37 32.43 -22.91 -15.95
C GLY A 37 31.78 -24.19 -15.39
N SER A 38 31.58 -24.30 -14.07
CA SER A 38 30.89 -25.47 -13.52
C SER A 38 29.38 -25.38 -13.67
N GLU A 39 28.75 -26.50 -13.94
CA GLU A 39 27.31 -26.68 -13.86
C GLU A 39 26.89 -26.95 -12.41
N GLN A 40 25.58 -26.86 -12.16
CA GLN A 40 24.97 -27.24 -10.90
C GLN A 40 23.91 -28.31 -11.17
N GLU A 41 24.16 -29.54 -10.69
CA GLU A 41 23.30 -30.70 -10.96
C GLU A 41 21.99 -30.64 -10.17
N GLU A 42 22.06 -30.33 -8.87
CA GLU A 42 20.92 -30.31 -7.96
C GLU A 42 20.71 -28.92 -7.36
N SER A 43 19.47 -28.60 -7.00
CA SER A 43 19.18 -27.36 -6.27
C SER A 43 19.67 -27.45 -4.83
N GLU A 44 20.19 -26.34 -4.32
CA GLU A 44 20.68 -26.25 -2.94
C GLU A 44 19.97 -25.12 -2.19
N SER A 45 19.75 -25.31 -0.89
CA SER A 45 19.17 -24.28 -0.02
C SER A 45 20.13 -23.11 0.17
N ILE A 46 19.61 -21.89 0.06
CA ILE A 46 20.38 -20.66 0.26
C ILE A 46 19.89 -19.89 1.48
N ASP A 47 20.73 -19.84 2.52
CA ASP A 47 20.49 -19.00 3.70
C ASP A 47 20.43 -17.52 3.29
N LEU A 48 19.22 -16.98 3.26
CA LEU A 48 18.99 -15.60 2.82
C LEU A 48 19.57 -14.57 3.78
N LYS A 49 19.66 -14.89 5.08
CA LYS A 49 20.26 -13.98 6.08
C LYS A 49 21.77 -13.92 5.87
N ASN A 50 22.42 -15.07 5.68
CA ASN A 50 23.85 -15.13 5.40
C ASN A 50 24.17 -14.47 4.06
N LEU A 51 23.40 -14.75 3.00
CA LEU A 51 23.56 -14.10 1.70
C LEU A 51 23.41 -12.57 1.80
N ALA A 52 22.40 -12.09 2.53
CA ALA A 52 22.19 -10.66 2.76
C ALA A 52 23.38 -10.00 3.49
N SER A 53 23.88 -10.66 4.54
CA SER A 53 25.08 -10.23 5.27
C SER A 53 26.31 -10.13 4.35
N ARG A 54 26.60 -11.19 3.57
CA ARG A 54 27.73 -11.23 2.64
C ARG A 54 27.62 -10.22 1.49
N CYS A 55 26.41 -9.93 1.01
CA CYS A 55 26.19 -8.92 -0.02
C CYS A 55 26.25 -7.48 0.52
N GLY A 56 26.12 -7.28 1.85
CA GLY A 56 25.97 -5.96 2.44
C GLY A 56 24.62 -5.29 2.11
N PHE A 57 23.58 -6.08 1.82
CA PHE A 57 22.26 -5.59 1.44
C PHE A 57 21.19 -6.00 2.45
N HIS A 58 20.08 -5.24 2.48
CA HIS A 58 18.91 -5.64 3.26
C HIS A 58 18.30 -6.94 2.69
N ILE A 59 17.83 -7.85 3.55
CA ILE A 59 17.33 -9.18 3.15
C ILE A 59 16.25 -9.12 2.05
N ASN A 60 15.36 -8.12 2.12
CA ASN A 60 14.34 -7.91 1.09
C ASN A 60 14.93 -7.60 -0.30
N VAL A 61 16.03 -6.83 -0.37
CA VAL A 61 16.70 -6.50 -1.64
C VAL A 61 17.37 -7.74 -2.22
N VAL A 62 17.98 -8.58 -1.39
CA VAL A 62 18.53 -9.87 -1.82
C VAL A 62 17.44 -10.80 -2.35
N ARG A 63 16.33 -10.96 -1.61
CA ARG A 63 15.20 -11.76 -2.08
C ARG A 63 14.62 -11.25 -3.40
N SER A 64 14.42 -9.94 -3.52
CA SER A 64 13.99 -9.32 -4.77
C SER A 64 14.99 -9.53 -5.91
N SER A 65 16.29 -9.48 -5.62
CA SER A 65 17.35 -9.75 -6.60
C SER A 65 17.28 -11.19 -7.12
N LEU A 66 17.14 -12.18 -6.22
CA LEU A 66 16.99 -13.58 -6.58
C LEU A 66 15.74 -13.82 -7.43
N ARG A 67 14.61 -13.19 -7.10
CA ARG A 67 13.38 -13.26 -7.91
C ARG A 67 13.55 -12.64 -9.30
N VAL A 68 14.29 -11.54 -9.42
CA VAL A 68 14.61 -10.93 -10.71
C VAL A 68 15.54 -11.84 -11.52
N LEU A 69 16.57 -12.41 -10.91
CA LEU A 69 17.49 -13.35 -11.55
C LEU A 69 16.79 -14.64 -12.00
N ASN A 70 15.84 -15.13 -11.21
CA ASN A 70 14.96 -16.25 -11.57
C ASN A 70 14.13 -15.92 -12.82
N ARG A 71 13.49 -14.74 -12.86
CA ARG A 71 12.72 -14.28 -14.03
C ARG A 71 13.58 -14.13 -15.28
N LEU A 72 14.84 -13.74 -15.12
CA LEU A 72 15.78 -13.56 -16.22
C LEU A 72 16.40 -14.90 -16.68
N GLY A 73 16.01 -16.03 -16.07
CA GLY A 73 16.53 -17.34 -16.44
C GLY A 73 17.98 -17.59 -16.02
N VAL A 74 18.48 -16.85 -15.02
CA VAL A 74 19.83 -17.08 -14.46
C VAL A 74 19.80 -18.18 -13.42
N PHE A 75 18.80 -18.12 -12.54
CA PHE A 75 18.54 -19.13 -11.52
C PHE A 75 17.20 -19.80 -11.79
N ASP A 76 17.08 -21.04 -11.37
CA ASP A 76 15.82 -21.71 -11.09
C ASP A 76 15.67 -21.71 -9.57
N MET A 77 14.73 -20.90 -9.08
CA MET A 77 14.50 -20.69 -7.65
C MET A 77 13.15 -21.25 -7.24
N VAL A 78 13.18 -22.19 -6.31
CA VAL A 78 11.98 -22.77 -5.68
C VAL A 78 11.90 -22.27 -4.24
N GLU A 79 10.84 -21.50 -3.94
CA GLU A 79 10.50 -21.13 -2.56
C GLU A 79 9.69 -22.31 -1.96
N LEU A 80 10.25 -23.02 -0.96
CA LEU A 80 9.64 -24.24 -0.41
C LEU A 80 8.35 -24.00 0.38
N SER A 81 8.17 -22.80 0.93
CA SER A 81 6.86 -22.35 1.39
C SER A 81 6.75 -20.83 1.41
N ASP A 82 5.51 -20.36 1.26
CA ASP A 82 5.14 -18.99 1.58
C ASP A 82 5.49 -18.69 3.05
N PRO A 83 5.79 -17.42 3.41
CA PRO A 83 6.11 -17.04 4.79
C PRO A 83 5.09 -17.65 5.76
N ARG A 84 5.54 -18.21 6.89
CA ARG A 84 4.67 -18.78 7.91
C ARG A 84 4.71 -17.97 9.20
N VAL A 85 3.55 -17.86 9.84
CA VAL A 85 3.40 -17.31 11.19
C VAL A 85 3.38 -18.47 12.16
N GLY A 86 4.37 -18.53 13.05
CA GLY A 86 4.44 -19.47 14.15
C GLY A 86 3.93 -18.82 15.43
N ILE A 87 2.98 -19.43 16.12
CA ILE A 87 2.49 -18.97 17.43
C ILE A 87 2.55 -20.11 18.44
N GLN A 88 2.94 -19.79 19.67
CA GLN A 88 2.71 -20.63 20.85
C GLN A 88 2.07 -19.77 21.93
N PHE A 89 0.93 -20.21 22.46
CA PHE A 89 0.32 -19.55 23.61
C PHE A 89 1.11 -19.91 24.87
N THR A 90 1.41 -18.89 25.69
CA THR A 90 2.16 -19.05 26.94
C THR A 90 1.25 -19.34 28.13
N ILE A 91 -0.07 -19.27 27.91
CA ILE A 91 -1.11 -19.51 28.90
C ILE A 91 -2.12 -20.55 28.38
N GLY A 92 -2.79 -21.22 29.32
CA GLY A 92 -3.77 -22.26 29.03
C GLY A 92 -5.07 -21.76 28.41
N ARG A 93 -5.89 -22.70 27.93
CA ARG A 93 -7.14 -22.41 27.21
C ARG A 93 -8.16 -21.65 28.04
N GLU A 94 -8.32 -22.01 29.31
CA GLU A 94 -9.27 -21.34 30.22
C GLU A 94 -8.86 -19.87 30.42
N ALA A 95 -7.58 -19.62 30.72
CA ALA A 95 -7.06 -18.27 30.89
C ALA A 95 -7.19 -17.41 29.62
N LEU A 96 -6.98 -18.00 28.44
CA LEU A 96 -7.21 -17.30 27.17
C LEU A 96 -8.66 -16.85 27.03
N GLN A 97 -9.62 -17.71 27.36
CA GLN A 97 -11.05 -17.36 27.30
C GLN A 97 -11.40 -16.24 28.29
N GLU A 98 -10.90 -16.33 29.53
CA GLU A 98 -11.11 -15.31 30.55
C GLU A 98 -10.56 -13.94 30.11
N ILE A 99 -9.35 -13.92 29.53
CA ILE A 99 -8.73 -12.69 29.01
C ILE A 99 -9.53 -12.10 27.84
N ILE A 100 -9.98 -12.94 26.90
CA ILE A 100 -10.78 -12.48 25.76
C ILE A 100 -12.08 -11.81 26.25
N ILE A 101 -12.77 -12.43 27.21
CA ILE A 101 -14.00 -11.88 27.81
C ILE A 101 -13.71 -10.60 28.61
N GLY A 102 -12.56 -10.52 29.27
CA GLY A 102 -12.16 -9.39 30.10
C GLY A 102 -11.69 -8.15 29.32
N TYR A 103 -11.41 -8.27 28.03
CA TYR A 103 -10.95 -7.13 27.24
C TYR A 103 -12.04 -6.08 27.01
N GLN A 104 -11.71 -4.83 27.39
CA GLN A 104 -12.56 -3.66 27.11
C GLN A 104 -12.47 -3.20 25.65
N ASN A 105 -11.40 -3.57 24.95
CA ASN A 105 -11.20 -3.22 23.55
C ASN A 105 -11.70 -4.38 22.67
N GLU A 106 -12.84 -4.17 22.01
CA GLU A 106 -13.48 -5.16 21.14
C GLU A 106 -12.55 -5.64 20.02
N ALA A 107 -11.82 -4.73 19.37
CA ALA A 107 -10.89 -5.12 18.30
C ALA A 107 -9.77 -6.04 18.80
N LYS A 108 -9.29 -5.82 20.03
CA LYS A 108 -8.29 -6.69 20.66
C LYS A 108 -8.90 -8.05 21.02
N ALA A 109 -10.11 -8.07 21.58
CA ALA A 109 -10.84 -9.30 21.87
C ALA A 109 -11.05 -10.14 20.60
N THR A 110 -11.53 -9.53 19.52
CA THR A 110 -11.71 -10.20 18.23
C THR A 110 -10.39 -10.70 17.65
N PHE A 111 -9.33 -9.90 17.73
CA PHE A 111 -8.01 -10.31 17.25
C PHE A 111 -7.50 -11.56 17.99
N THR A 112 -7.55 -11.55 19.32
CA THR A 112 -7.10 -12.67 20.14
C THR A 112 -7.99 -13.90 19.96
N ASP A 113 -9.32 -13.75 19.92
CA ASP A 113 -10.25 -14.86 19.68
C ASP A 113 -10.00 -15.52 18.31
N ASN A 114 -9.78 -14.71 17.26
CA ASN A 114 -9.47 -15.24 15.93
C ASN A 114 -8.15 -16.02 15.91
N LEU A 115 -7.10 -15.55 16.61
CA LEU A 115 -5.85 -16.30 16.74
C LEU A 115 -6.08 -17.61 17.49
N VAL A 116 -6.81 -17.58 18.60
CA VAL A 116 -7.14 -18.77 19.39
C VAL A 116 -7.88 -19.81 18.53
N ARG A 117 -8.88 -19.39 17.75
CA ARG A 117 -9.61 -20.27 16.83
C ARG A 117 -8.76 -20.84 15.71
N LEU A 118 -7.74 -20.09 15.28
CA LEU A 118 -6.92 -20.46 14.15
C LEU A 118 -5.75 -21.37 14.53
N PHE A 119 -5.18 -21.19 15.73
CA PHE A 119 -3.95 -21.85 16.15
C PHE A 119 -4.12 -22.90 17.25
N LEU A 120 -5.27 -22.96 17.95
CA LEU A 120 -5.56 -24.05 18.89
C LEU A 120 -6.25 -25.23 18.18
N PRO A 121 -5.99 -26.48 18.64
CA PRO A 121 -5.22 -26.85 19.83
C PRO A 121 -3.69 -26.91 19.66
N GLU A 122 -3.18 -26.81 18.44
CA GLU A 122 -1.78 -27.12 18.11
C GLU A 122 -0.77 -26.19 18.79
N ALA A 123 -1.11 -24.92 19.00
CA ALA A 123 -0.23 -23.91 19.58
C ALA A 123 -0.17 -23.90 21.13
N LEU A 124 -0.75 -24.88 21.83
CA LEU A 124 -0.73 -24.95 23.30
C LEU A 124 0.63 -25.40 23.85
N ASN A 125 1.18 -26.48 23.29
CA ASN A 125 2.38 -27.13 23.83
C ASN A 125 3.64 -26.71 23.07
N ASP A 126 3.51 -26.46 21.77
CA ASP A 126 4.61 -26.16 20.88
C ASP A 126 4.24 -25.00 19.95
N VAL A 127 5.25 -24.42 19.28
CA VAL A 127 4.98 -23.40 18.26
C VAL A 127 4.35 -24.05 17.03
N HIS A 128 3.12 -23.66 16.72
CA HIS A 128 2.41 -24.09 15.53
C HIS A 128 2.53 -23.06 14.41
N PHE A 129 2.94 -23.52 13.22
CA PHE A 129 3.12 -22.68 12.05
C PHE A 129 1.96 -22.81 11.07
N ILE A 130 1.42 -21.67 10.64
CA ILE A 130 0.44 -21.56 9.58
C ILE A 130 0.99 -20.61 8.52
N ASP A 131 0.67 -20.89 7.25
CA ASP A 131 0.91 -19.98 6.13
C ASP A 131 0.41 -18.55 6.43
N SER A 132 1.24 -17.54 6.19
CA SER A 132 0.93 -16.14 6.51
C SER A 132 -0.25 -15.62 5.70
N ASP A 133 -0.37 -15.99 4.43
CA ASP A 133 -1.48 -15.55 3.59
C ASP A 133 -2.79 -16.20 4.02
N VAL A 134 -2.75 -17.45 4.51
CA VAL A 134 -3.90 -18.09 5.17
C VAL A 134 -4.31 -17.34 6.43
N VAL A 135 -3.35 -16.95 7.28
CA VAL A 135 -3.63 -16.18 8.50
C VAL A 135 -4.22 -14.81 8.15
N LEU A 136 -3.60 -14.08 7.23
CA LEU A 136 -4.03 -12.75 6.81
C LEU A 136 -5.43 -12.77 6.17
N SER A 137 -5.70 -13.74 5.30
CA SER A 137 -6.99 -13.89 4.64
C SER A 137 -8.09 -14.26 5.64
N LYS A 138 -7.86 -15.23 6.54
CA LYS A 138 -8.85 -15.64 7.55
C LYS A 138 -9.12 -14.54 8.59
N MET A 139 -8.11 -13.74 8.94
CA MET A 139 -8.27 -12.64 9.89
C MET A 139 -8.74 -11.34 9.24
N GLY A 140 -8.69 -11.23 7.91
CA GLY A 140 -9.00 -9.99 7.18
C GLY A 140 -8.03 -8.84 7.49
N LEU A 141 -6.75 -9.16 7.71
CA LEU A 141 -5.74 -8.20 8.17
C LEU A 141 -4.67 -7.92 7.11
N THR A 142 -4.00 -6.77 7.27
CA THR A 142 -2.74 -6.51 6.58
C THR A 142 -1.57 -7.12 7.37
N TYR A 143 -0.47 -7.46 6.70
CA TYR A 143 0.75 -7.97 7.36
C TYR A 143 1.20 -7.08 8.52
N ASN A 144 1.23 -5.76 8.34
CA ASN A 144 1.62 -4.83 9.40
C ASN A 144 0.65 -4.84 10.59
N SER A 145 -0.65 -4.98 10.34
CA SER A 145 -1.64 -5.09 11.43
C SER A 145 -1.47 -6.38 12.22
N LEU A 146 -1.19 -7.49 11.52
CA LEU A 146 -0.90 -8.78 12.15
C LEU A 146 0.33 -8.70 13.05
N ILE A 147 1.47 -8.21 12.53
CA ILE A 147 2.72 -8.09 13.30
C ILE A 147 2.52 -7.23 14.55
N LYS A 148 1.89 -6.05 14.41
CA LYS A 148 1.63 -5.18 15.56
C LYS A 148 0.75 -5.85 16.62
N GLY A 149 -0.29 -6.59 16.20
CA GLY A 149 -1.13 -7.33 17.12
C GLY A 149 -0.37 -8.44 17.86
N LEU A 150 0.47 -9.20 17.13
CA LEU A 150 1.31 -10.24 17.71
C LEU A 150 2.35 -9.67 18.69
N GLU A 151 2.97 -8.53 18.37
CA GLU A 151 3.90 -7.82 19.27
C GLU A 151 3.24 -7.40 20.58
N VAL A 152 2.01 -6.87 20.52
CA VAL A 152 1.25 -6.50 21.72
C VAL A 152 0.99 -7.72 22.60
N LEU A 153 0.44 -8.80 22.04
CA LEU A 153 0.14 -10.01 22.83
C LEU A 153 1.41 -10.67 23.38
N GLN A 154 2.52 -10.60 22.65
CA GLN A 154 3.81 -11.08 23.15
C GLN A 154 4.34 -10.22 24.31
N SER A 155 4.23 -8.89 24.21
CA SER A 155 4.64 -7.99 25.30
C SER A 155 3.82 -8.18 26.58
N GLU A 156 2.58 -8.65 26.45
CA GLU A 156 1.69 -8.98 27.56
C GLU A 156 1.87 -10.42 28.07
N GLY A 157 2.77 -11.20 27.47
CA GLY A 157 3.05 -12.57 27.88
C GLY A 157 1.90 -13.55 27.62
N ILE A 158 1.09 -13.30 26.60
CA ILE A 158 -0.06 -14.15 26.20
C ILE A 158 0.36 -15.22 25.18
N LEU A 159 1.31 -14.88 24.32
CA LEU A 159 1.89 -15.78 23.33
C LEU A 159 3.34 -15.43 23.04
N THR A 160 4.05 -16.33 22.39
CA THR A 160 5.26 -16.01 21.63
C THR A 160 4.98 -16.22 20.16
N TYR A 161 5.65 -15.46 19.30
CA TYR A 161 5.53 -15.66 17.86
C TYR A 161 6.88 -15.65 17.16
N LYS A 162 6.95 -16.37 16.04
CA LYS A 162 8.08 -16.37 15.12
C LYS A 162 7.60 -16.34 13.68
N MET A 163 8.17 -15.46 12.87
CA MET A 163 7.99 -15.51 11.43
C MET A 163 9.01 -16.48 10.86
N HIS A 164 8.54 -17.55 10.21
CA HIS A 164 9.40 -18.41 9.42
C HIS A 164 9.32 -17.99 7.97
N VAL A 165 10.47 -17.81 7.34
CA VAL A 165 10.54 -17.78 5.89
C VAL A 165 11.54 -18.86 5.54
N ASP A 166 11.11 -19.87 4.81
CA ASP A 166 12.01 -20.92 4.36
C ASP A 166 13.08 -20.33 3.45
N ASP A 167 14.29 -20.85 3.58
CA ASP A 167 15.35 -20.56 2.64
C ASP A 167 14.98 -21.19 1.29
N PRO A 168 15.11 -20.44 0.18
CA PRO A 168 14.79 -20.94 -1.14
C PRO A 168 15.85 -21.95 -1.58
N PHE A 169 15.43 -22.91 -2.40
CA PHE A 169 16.34 -23.76 -3.14
C PHE A 169 16.66 -23.09 -4.46
N ILE A 170 17.96 -23.03 -4.79
CA ILE A 170 18.46 -22.33 -5.97
C ILE A 170 19.32 -23.29 -6.78
N ARG A 171 19.10 -23.30 -8.09
CA ARG A 171 19.97 -23.94 -9.07
C ARG A 171 20.34 -22.97 -10.18
N LEU A 172 21.58 -23.00 -10.66
CA LEU A 172 21.95 -22.35 -11.91
C LEU A 172 21.30 -23.07 -13.10
N ILE A 173 20.72 -22.30 -14.02
CA ILE A 173 20.17 -22.86 -15.26
C ILE A 173 21.29 -23.19 -16.26
N GLU A 174 22.29 -22.31 -16.33
CA GLU A 174 23.47 -22.42 -17.21
C GLU A 174 24.76 -22.50 -16.38
N PRO A 175 25.87 -23.03 -16.92
CA PRO A 175 27.15 -23.05 -16.22
C PRO A 175 27.56 -21.68 -15.65
N ARG A 176 28.20 -21.67 -14.47
CA ARG A 176 28.62 -20.43 -13.81
C ARG A 176 29.51 -19.60 -14.74
N MET A 177 29.12 -18.35 -14.98
CA MET A 177 29.91 -17.39 -15.74
C MET A 177 30.73 -16.49 -14.81
N SER A 178 31.86 -15.96 -15.29
CA SER A 178 32.69 -15.02 -14.52
C SER A 178 31.99 -13.68 -14.25
N LYS A 179 30.96 -13.37 -15.04
CA LYS A 179 30.10 -12.19 -14.93
C LYS A 179 28.65 -12.62 -15.04
N LEU A 180 27.73 -11.83 -14.48
CA LEU A 180 26.28 -12.05 -14.63
C LEU A 180 25.92 -12.15 -16.12
N PRO A 181 25.37 -13.28 -16.60
CA PRO A 181 25.13 -13.54 -18.04
C PRO A 181 23.83 -12.88 -18.54
N VAL A 182 23.60 -11.63 -18.16
CA VAL A 182 22.44 -10.84 -18.60
C VAL A 182 22.93 -9.46 -19.02
N LEU A 183 22.33 -8.88 -20.05
CA LEU A 183 22.61 -7.52 -20.45
C LEU A 183 21.99 -6.53 -19.46
N LYS A 184 22.69 -5.43 -19.18
CA LYS A 184 22.20 -4.38 -18.28
C LYS A 184 20.82 -3.85 -18.68
N ALA A 185 20.59 -3.69 -19.98
CA ALA A 185 19.32 -3.22 -20.51
C ALA A 185 18.15 -4.12 -20.11
N ASP A 186 18.31 -5.44 -20.22
CA ASP A 186 17.25 -6.42 -19.93
C ASP A 186 17.00 -6.52 -18.42
N ALA A 187 18.08 -6.54 -17.63
CA ALA A 187 17.99 -6.58 -16.17
C ALA A 187 17.25 -5.36 -15.59
N GLU A 188 17.45 -4.17 -16.19
CA GLU A 188 16.83 -2.93 -15.71
C GLU A 188 15.52 -2.58 -16.44
N GLN A 189 15.15 -3.29 -17.51
CA GLN A 189 13.95 -3.00 -18.30
C GLN A 189 12.69 -2.96 -17.42
N PHE A 190 12.50 -3.99 -16.61
CA PHE A 190 11.30 -4.07 -15.75
C PHE A 190 11.31 -2.97 -14.68
N ARG A 191 12.46 -2.69 -14.06
CA ARG A 191 12.64 -1.58 -13.12
C ARG A 191 12.22 -0.25 -13.75
N ASN A 192 12.69 0.01 -14.98
CA ASN A 192 12.40 1.25 -15.71
C ASN A 192 10.92 1.37 -16.05
N ILE A 193 10.27 0.29 -16.47
CA ILE A 193 8.80 0.27 -16.71
C ILE A 193 8.03 0.60 -15.42
N GLN A 194 8.42 0.02 -14.28
CA GLN A 194 7.72 0.28 -13.01
C GLN A 194 7.94 1.71 -12.51
N LEU A 195 9.15 2.26 -12.72
CA LEU A 195 9.43 3.65 -12.42
C LEU A 195 8.62 4.59 -13.32
N ASP A 196 8.55 4.35 -14.64
CA ASP A 196 7.73 5.18 -15.53
C ASP A 196 6.25 5.14 -15.14
N LYS A 197 5.70 3.95 -14.86
CA LYS A 197 4.32 3.80 -14.35
C LYS A 197 4.10 4.62 -13.07
N LEU A 198 5.04 4.55 -12.13
CA LEU A 198 4.97 5.35 -10.91
C LEU A 198 5.01 6.86 -11.22
N GLU A 199 5.85 7.32 -12.13
CA GLU A 199 5.88 8.72 -12.55
C GLU A 199 4.56 9.17 -13.19
N LYS A 200 3.86 8.31 -13.95
CA LYS A 200 2.51 8.64 -14.46
C LYS A 200 1.51 8.85 -13.33
N VAL A 201 1.56 8.01 -12.30
CA VAL A 201 0.69 8.12 -11.09
C VAL A 201 1.02 9.38 -10.30
N ILE A 202 2.32 9.68 -10.10
CA ILE A 202 2.78 10.91 -9.44
C ILE A 202 2.27 12.13 -10.23
N GLY A 203 2.44 12.12 -11.55
CA GLY A 203 1.95 13.18 -12.43
C GLY A 203 0.45 13.38 -12.32
N TYR A 204 -0.34 12.31 -12.24
CA TYR A 204 -1.79 12.39 -12.01
C TYR A 204 -2.12 13.00 -10.63
N ALA A 205 -1.43 12.57 -9.58
CA ALA A 205 -1.67 13.07 -8.22
C ALA A 205 -1.34 14.57 -8.09
N GLN A 206 -0.22 14.99 -8.70
CA GLN A 206 0.32 16.35 -8.61
C GLN A 206 -0.21 17.30 -9.68
N THR A 207 -0.89 16.81 -10.71
CA THR A 207 -1.35 17.67 -11.81
C THR A 207 -2.15 18.86 -11.30
N LYS A 208 -1.86 20.04 -11.86
CA LYS A 208 -2.65 21.26 -11.66
C LYS A 208 -3.82 21.38 -12.65
N SER A 209 -3.83 20.56 -13.70
CA SER A 209 -4.89 20.53 -14.70
C SER A 209 -6.03 19.59 -14.31
N CYS A 210 -7.06 19.46 -15.16
CA CYS A 210 -8.16 18.54 -14.93
C CYS A 210 -7.66 17.09 -14.79
N ARG A 211 -7.95 16.45 -13.65
CA ARG A 211 -7.57 15.05 -13.40
C ARG A 211 -8.24 14.07 -14.35
N SER A 212 -9.51 14.31 -14.69
CA SER A 212 -10.24 13.50 -15.67
C SER A 212 -9.61 13.58 -17.07
N TYR A 213 -9.19 14.77 -17.50
CA TYR A 213 -8.45 14.91 -18.76
C TYR A 213 -7.14 14.12 -18.73
N TYR A 214 -6.36 14.24 -17.65
CA TYR A 214 -5.09 13.53 -17.50
C TYR A 214 -5.25 12.01 -17.62
N ILE A 215 -6.19 11.42 -16.87
CA ILE A 215 -6.35 9.97 -16.82
C ILE A 215 -6.91 9.41 -18.13
N ARG A 216 -7.89 10.09 -18.75
CA ARG A 216 -8.44 9.67 -20.05
C ARG A 216 -7.37 9.73 -21.15
N LYS A 217 -6.52 10.77 -21.12
CA LYS A 217 -5.39 10.89 -22.05
C LYS A 217 -4.37 9.76 -21.86
N TYR A 218 -4.11 9.37 -20.60
CA TYR A 218 -3.23 8.24 -20.30
C TYR A 218 -3.75 6.92 -20.90
N PHE A 219 -5.07 6.71 -20.92
CA PHE A 219 -5.70 5.55 -21.58
C PHE A 219 -5.90 5.71 -23.09
N GLY A 220 -5.36 6.77 -23.70
CA GLY A 220 -5.39 6.97 -25.14
C GLY A 220 -6.74 7.45 -25.69
N GLU A 221 -7.64 7.96 -24.85
CA GLU A 221 -8.89 8.53 -25.36
C GLU A 221 -8.62 9.80 -26.18
N GLU A 222 -9.31 9.93 -27.31
CA GLU A 222 -9.24 11.09 -28.19
C GLU A 222 -10.37 12.09 -27.90
N HIS A 223 -10.24 13.32 -28.38
CA HIS A 223 -11.26 14.37 -28.25
C HIS A 223 -11.73 14.66 -26.79
N ILE A 224 -10.85 14.50 -25.81
CA ILE A 224 -11.18 14.70 -24.40
C ILE A 224 -11.31 16.20 -24.07
N PRO A 225 -12.41 16.63 -23.40
CA PRO A 225 -12.53 17.99 -22.89
C PRO A 225 -11.41 18.35 -21.91
N ARG A 226 -10.78 19.52 -22.08
CA ARG A 226 -9.69 19.99 -21.20
C ARG A 226 -10.14 20.25 -19.76
N LYS A 227 -11.45 20.44 -19.54
CA LYS A 227 -12.07 20.65 -18.23
C LYS A 227 -13.30 19.74 -18.11
N CYS A 228 -13.32 18.87 -17.12
CA CYS A 228 -14.48 17.98 -16.90
C CYS A 228 -15.56 18.60 -16.00
N GLY A 229 -15.27 19.70 -15.30
CA GLY A 229 -16.21 20.36 -14.38
C GLY A 229 -16.49 19.61 -13.07
N LEU A 230 -16.10 18.33 -12.97
CA LEU A 230 -16.46 17.44 -11.84
C LEU A 230 -15.29 17.09 -10.91
N CYS A 231 -14.05 17.12 -11.39
CA CYS A 231 -12.89 16.84 -10.54
C CYS A 231 -12.54 18.02 -9.64
N ASP A 232 -11.86 17.74 -8.54
CA ASP A 232 -11.42 18.73 -7.55
C ASP A 232 -10.65 19.91 -8.19
N ARG A 233 -9.81 19.66 -9.20
CA ARG A 233 -9.08 20.73 -9.91
C ARG A 233 -10.02 21.67 -10.66
N CYS A 234 -11.01 21.14 -11.36
CA CYS A 234 -12.01 21.96 -12.07
C CYS A 234 -12.95 22.68 -11.09
N VAL A 235 -13.33 22.03 -10.00
CA VAL A 235 -14.18 22.64 -8.97
C VAL A 235 -13.48 23.79 -8.27
N ASN A 236 -12.21 23.63 -7.91
CA ASN A 236 -11.39 24.65 -7.25
C ASN A 236 -11.04 25.83 -8.17
N GLU A 237 -10.84 25.57 -9.47
CA GLU A 237 -10.63 26.62 -10.46
C GLU A 237 -11.91 27.45 -10.66
N ALA A 238 -13.06 26.79 -10.81
CA ALA A 238 -14.34 27.47 -10.92
C ALA A 238 -14.68 28.31 -9.67
N SER A 239 -14.30 27.86 -8.47
CA SER A 239 -14.49 28.64 -7.24
C SER A 239 -13.51 29.80 -7.07
N SER A 240 -12.34 29.77 -7.74
CA SER A 240 -11.37 30.87 -7.71
C SER A 240 -11.60 31.91 -8.80
N SER A 241 -12.20 31.54 -9.94
CA SER A 241 -12.58 32.47 -11.00
C SER A 241 -13.95 33.13 -10.80
N ASN A 242 -14.86 32.50 -10.05
CA ASN A 242 -16.20 33.04 -9.72
C ASN A 242 -16.31 33.40 -8.24
N ILE A 243 -15.43 34.27 -7.75
CA ILE A 243 -15.58 34.85 -6.41
C ILE A 243 -16.80 35.79 -6.46
N PRO A 244 -17.88 35.50 -5.73
CA PRO A 244 -19.03 36.40 -5.71
C PRO A 244 -18.61 37.72 -5.06
N ASN A 245 -19.11 38.84 -5.57
CA ASN A 245 -18.80 40.13 -4.95
C ASN A 245 -19.30 40.18 -3.49
N ARG A 246 -18.74 41.08 -2.69
CA ARG A 246 -19.06 41.19 -1.25
C ARG A 246 -20.56 41.41 -0.98
N LYS A 247 -21.27 42.08 -1.88
CA LYS A 247 -22.72 42.34 -1.78
C LYS A 247 -23.53 41.05 -1.92
N ASN A 248 -23.20 40.21 -2.90
CA ASN A 248 -23.87 38.94 -3.15
C ASN A 248 -23.62 37.94 -2.01
N ILE A 249 -22.38 37.88 -1.50
CA ILE A 249 -22.04 37.06 -0.34
C ILE A 249 -22.89 37.48 0.87
N LYS A 250 -22.94 38.78 1.16
CA LYS A 250 -23.72 39.30 2.28
C LYS A 250 -25.21 38.95 2.14
N SER A 251 -25.80 39.18 0.97
CA SER A 251 -27.23 38.89 0.73
C SER A 251 -27.58 37.41 0.91
N VAL A 252 -26.72 36.50 0.44
CA VAL A 252 -26.91 35.05 0.61
C VAL A 252 -26.69 34.61 2.05
N VAL A 253 -25.68 35.15 2.75
CA VAL A 253 -25.41 34.82 4.16
C VAL A 253 -26.52 35.34 5.08
N ASP A 254 -26.98 36.57 4.87
CA ASP A 254 -28.09 37.18 5.63
C ASP A 254 -29.38 36.35 5.48
N SER A 255 -29.60 35.75 4.30
CA SER A 255 -30.72 34.83 4.05
C SER A 255 -30.63 33.48 4.79
N ILE A 256 -29.44 33.07 5.26
CA ILE A 256 -29.20 31.78 5.95
C ILE A 256 -29.03 31.99 7.48
N ALA A 257 -29.00 33.24 7.95
CA ALA A 257 -28.47 33.63 9.27
C ALA A 257 -29.12 32.94 10.49
N THR A 258 -30.39 32.57 10.43
CA THR A 258 -31.16 32.15 11.62
C THR A 258 -31.51 30.67 11.67
N ASN A 259 -31.65 29.97 10.54
CA ASN A 259 -32.10 28.58 10.50
C ASN A 259 -31.63 27.86 9.23
N ALA A 260 -31.79 26.54 9.19
CA ALA A 260 -31.59 25.77 7.95
C ALA A 260 -32.70 26.11 6.94
N VAL A 261 -32.34 26.70 5.80
CA VAL A 261 -33.26 27.24 4.79
C VAL A 261 -33.12 26.53 3.45
N THR A 262 -34.18 26.50 2.63
CA THR A 262 -34.16 25.88 1.31
C THR A 262 -33.56 26.81 0.24
N LEU A 263 -33.22 26.26 -0.92
CA LEU A 263 -32.69 27.05 -2.03
C LEU A 263 -33.69 28.11 -2.50
N GLU A 264 -34.97 27.74 -2.58
CA GLU A 264 -36.06 28.60 -3.03
C GLU A 264 -36.19 29.83 -2.12
N TYR A 265 -36.11 29.63 -0.80
CA TYR A 265 -36.13 30.72 0.17
C TYR A 265 -34.95 31.68 0.00
N ILE A 266 -33.74 31.16 -0.25
CA ILE A 266 -32.55 31.99 -0.44
C ILE A 266 -32.68 32.82 -1.73
N ILE A 267 -33.22 32.24 -2.80
CA ILE A 267 -33.44 32.96 -4.07
C ILE A 267 -34.43 34.10 -3.86
N GLU A 268 -35.57 33.82 -3.22
CA GLU A 268 -36.61 34.80 -2.95
C GLU A 268 -36.10 35.92 -2.02
N LYS A 269 -35.38 35.58 -0.96
CA LYS A 269 -34.94 36.54 0.06
C LYS A 269 -33.74 37.38 -0.34
N SER A 270 -32.84 36.85 -1.19
CA SER A 270 -31.61 37.53 -1.58
C SER A 270 -31.79 38.50 -2.76
N GLU A 271 -32.93 38.44 -3.47
CA GLU A 271 -33.22 39.21 -4.69
C GLU A 271 -32.16 39.04 -5.80
N LEU A 272 -31.45 37.91 -5.80
CA LEU A 272 -30.43 37.56 -6.80
C LEU A 272 -30.99 36.58 -7.81
N SER A 273 -30.39 36.55 -9.01
CA SER A 273 -30.71 35.49 -9.98
C SER A 273 -30.34 34.11 -9.43
N ASP A 274 -31.10 33.09 -9.82
CA ASP A 274 -30.85 31.70 -9.44
C ASP A 274 -29.40 31.25 -9.71
N GLU A 275 -28.84 31.67 -10.85
CA GLU A 275 -27.44 31.41 -11.20
C GLU A 275 -26.46 32.03 -10.20
N LEU A 276 -26.68 33.29 -9.80
CA LEU A 276 -25.82 33.97 -8.83
C LEU A 276 -25.93 33.36 -7.43
N VAL A 277 -27.12 32.94 -7.02
CA VAL A 277 -27.33 32.26 -5.73
C VAL A 277 -26.62 30.91 -5.72
N LYS A 278 -26.84 30.07 -6.73
CA LYS A 278 -26.19 28.76 -6.87
C LYS A 278 -24.67 28.88 -6.92
N MET A 279 -24.15 29.86 -7.66
CA MET A 279 -22.72 30.17 -7.71
C MET A 279 -22.18 30.57 -6.32
N THR A 280 -22.88 31.45 -5.61
CA THR A 280 -22.47 31.94 -4.29
C THR A 280 -22.52 30.85 -3.23
N LEU A 281 -23.55 30.00 -3.23
CA LEU A 281 -23.64 28.83 -2.35
C LEU A 281 -22.54 27.82 -2.63
N LYS A 282 -22.23 27.55 -3.91
CA LYS A 282 -21.13 26.67 -4.31
C LYS A 282 -19.78 27.22 -3.81
N TRP A 283 -19.58 28.54 -3.92
CA TRP A 283 -18.39 29.21 -3.39
C TRP A 283 -18.32 29.13 -1.85
N LEU A 284 -19.38 29.48 -1.12
CA LEU A 284 -19.44 29.41 0.35
C LEU A 284 -19.20 27.98 0.88
N SER A 285 -19.72 26.97 0.17
CA SER A 285 -19.49 25.56 0.50
C SER A 285 -18.02 25.17 0.28
N SER A 286 -17.39 25.65 -0.79
CA SER A 286 -15.95 25.44 -1.03
C SER A 286 -15.06 26.05 0.07
N GLN A 287 -15.50 27.15 0.68
CA GLN A 287 -14.84 27.81 1.82
C GLN A 287 -15.23 27.23 3.18
N GLN A 288 -16.00 26.13 3.20
CA GLN A 288 -16.54 25.50 4.42
C GLN A 288 -17.35 26.44 5.33
N LYS A 289 -17.97 27.48 4.78
CA LYS A 289 -18.79 28.44 5.56
C LYS A 289 -20.24 28.01 5.74
N ILE A 290 -20.70 27.05 4.95
CA ILE A 290 -22.07 26.51 5.00
C ILE A 290 -22.07 24.99 4.94
N ILE A 291 -23.12 24.38 5.48
CA ILE A 291 -23.42 22.95 5.45
C ILE A 291 -24.71 22.73 4.66
N TYR A 292 -24.68 21.80 3.69
CA TYR A 292 -25.86 21.37 2.94
C TYR A 292 -26.37 20.02 3.45
N ASN A 293 -27.61 19.98 3.92
CA ASN A 293 -28.30 18.75 4.29
C ASN A 293 -29.00 18.15 3.07
N ARG A 294 -28.48 17.03 2.56
CA ARG A 294 -29.04 16.36 1.37
C ARG A 294 -30.46 15.84 1.58
N THR A 295 -30.79 15.32 2.77
CA THR A 295 -32.09 14.72 3.07
C THR A 295 -33.18 15.78 3.14
N LYS A 296 -32.89 16.91 3.81
CA LYS A 296 -33.86 18.01 3.98
C LYS A 296 -33.76 19.08 2.88
N LYS A 297 -32.77 18.98 1.99
CA LYS A 297 -32.44 19.97 0.95
C LYS A 297 -32.27 21.40 1.48
N THR A 298 -31.70 21.54 2.68
CA THR A 298 -31.50 22.83 3.35
C THR A 298 -30.04 23.20 3.51
N PHE A 299 -29.76 24.50 3.53
CA PHE A 299 -28.46 25.11 3.80
C PHE A 299 -28.47 25.76 5.18
N ARG A 300 -27.38 25.62 5.94
CA ARG A 300 -27.16 26.37 7.19
C ARG A 300 -25.73 26.89 7.25
N LEU A 301 -25.50 27.97 7.97
CA LEU A 301 -24.14 28.43 8.28
C LEU A 301 -23.44 27.40 9.19
N LYS A 302 -22.13 27.27 9.02
CA LYS A 302 -21.27 26.42 9.84
C LYS A 302 -20.87 27.14 11.13
#